data_AF-A0A6N3FMB6-F1
#
_entry.id   AF-A0A6N3FMB6-F1
#
_cell.length_a   1.000
_cell.length_b   1.000
_cell.length_c   1.000
_cell.angle_alpha   90.00
_cell.angle_beta   90.00
_cell.angle_gamma   90.00
#
_symmetry.space_group_name_H-M   'P 1'
#
loop_
_entity.id
_entity.type
_entity.pdbx_description
1 polymer ?
#
loop_
_entity_poly.entity_id
_entity_poly.type
_entity_poly.pdbx_seq_one_letter_code
_entity_poly.pdbx_strand_id
1 'polypeptide(L)'
;MEFISAEEFRKQPVEVQKYFIDWFLENKSVTDLVQVELHPVAEIKLYSEGFQDSKLQFEYKKEYQFKGKKINGKYEITPLLTEGQLRKFIEDNTNCHIEIIVGISGYVFVLRSKETLKEEKRISVLKRDLLQAYWKVAIQIAEQEGKQND
;
A
#
# COMPACT_ATOMS: atom_id res chain seq x y z
N MET A 1 -14.35 9.59 5.65
CA MET A 1 -12.92 9.60 5.28
C MET A 1 -12.78 8.69 4.08
N GLU A 2 -12.29 9.22 2.97
CA GLU A 2 -12.07 8.43 1.76
C GLU A 2 -10.71 7.73 1.82
N PHE A 3 -10.64 6.51 1.31
CA PHE A 3 -9.45 5.67 1.30
C PHE A 3 -9.50 4.71 0.11
N ILE A 4 -8.34 4.17 -0.27
CA ILE A 4 -8.25 3.09 -1.27
C ILE A 4 -8.78 1.81 -0.66
N SER A 5 -9.79 1.21 -1.29
CA SER A 5 -10.37 -0.04 -0.83
C SER A 5 -9.37 -1.19 -0.97
N ALA A 6 -9.51 -2.23 -0.14
CA ALA A 6 -8.67 -3.41 -0.25
C ALA A 6 -8.80 -4.10 -1.62
N GLU A 7 -9.98 -4.05 -2.24
CA GLU A 7 -10.19 -4.56 -3.59
C GLU A 7 -9.35 -3.80 -4.62
N GLU A 8 -9.33 -2.46 -4.56
CA GLU A 8 -8.54 -1.63 -5.47
C GLU A 8 -7.03 -1.81 -5.25
N PHE A 9 -6.63 -1.95 -3.99
CA PHE A 9 -5.24 -2.25 -3.61
C PHE A 9 -4.78 -3.59 -4.21
N ARG A 10 -5.61 -4.64 -4.12
CA ARG A 10 -5.25 -5.99 -4.59
C ARG A 10 -5.21 -6.14 -6.12
N LYS A 11 -5.68 -5.15 -6.87
CA LYS A 11 -5.53 -5.12 -8.34
C LYS A 11 -4.08 -4.85 -8.77
N GLN A 12 -3.23 -4.34 -7.87
CA GLN A 12 -1.83 -4.06 -8.20
C GLN A 12 -0.99 -5.34 -8.25
N PRO A 13 0.16 -5.35 -8.95
CA PRO A 13 1.12 -6.46 -8.90
C PRO A 13 1.58 -6.78 -7.47
N VAL A 14 1.98 -8.03 -7.21
CA VAL A 14 2.36 -8.51 -5.86
C VAL A 14 3.53 -7.70 -5.30
N GLU A 15 4.48 -7.33 -6.14
CA GLU A 15 5.67 -6.55 -5.81
C GLU A 15 5.28 -5.14 -5.34
N VAL A 16 4.34 -4.51 -6.05
CA VAL A 16 3.80 -3.19 -5.69
C VAL A 16 3.03 -3.28 -4.37
N GLN A 17 2.19 -4.31 -4.21
CA GLN A 17 1.46 -4.53 -2.95
C GLN A 17 2.42 -4.69 -1.77
N LYS A 18 3.46 -5.52 -1.93
CA LYS A 18 4.48 -5.76 -0.91
C LYS A 18 5.17 -4.46 -0.51
N TYR A 19 5.61 -3.65 -1.49
CA TYR A 19 6.28 -2.39 -1.23
C TYR A 19 5.41 -1.40 -0.42
N PHE A 20 4.12 -1.30 -0.74
CA PHE A 20 3.19 -0.48 0.04
C PHE A 20 3.00 -1.00 1.46
N ILE A 21 2.90 -2.33 1.63
CA ILE A 21 2.71 -2.93 2.95
C ILE A 21 3.97 -2.73 3.80
N ASP A 22 5.16 -2.96 3.26
CA ASP A 22 6.44 -2.74 3.95
C ASP A 22 6.54 -1.29 4.46
N TRP A 23 6.34 -0.30 3.57
CA TRP A 23 6.33 1.11 3.98
C TRP A 23 5.25 1.41 5.03
N PHE A 24 4.03 0.89 4.85
CA PHE A 24 2.93 1.14 5.77
C PHE A 24 3.23 0.57 7.16
N LEU A 25 3.81 -0.62 7.25
CA LEU A 25 4.12 -1.27 8.53
C LEU A 25 5.16 -0.51 9.34
N GLU A 26 6.11 0.15 8.67
CA GLU A 26 7.11 1.02 9.28
C GLU A 26 6.54 2.37 9.71
N ASN A 27 5.48 2.84 9.03
CA ASN A 27 4.94 4.19 9.20
C ASN A 27 3.57 4.26 9.88
N LYS A 28 2.95 3.12 10.22
CA LYS A 28 1.59 3.06 10.75
C LYS A 28 1.45 3.68 12.13
N SER A 29 0.29 4.29 12.36
CA SER A 29 -0.23 4.68 13.67
C SER A 29 -1.22 3.65 14.22
N VAL A 30 -1.44 3.66 15.53
CA VAL A 30 -2.50 2.87 16.19
C VAL A 30 -3.91 3.22 15.72
N THR A 31 -4.08 4.38 15.08
CA THR A 31 -5.36 4.87 14.56
C THR A 31 -5.57 4.58 13.07
N ASP A 32 -4.60 3.97 12.39
CA ASP A 32 -4.68 3.76 10.95
C ASP A 32 -5.68 2.67 10.58
N LEU A 33 -6.38 2.89 9.47
CA LEU A 33 -7.36 1.94 8.96
C LEU A 33 -6.69 0.81 8.20
N VAL A 34 -7.11 -0.41 8.51
CA VAL A 34 -6.70 -1.63 7.83
C VAL A 34 -7.89 -2.57 7.65
N GLN A 35 -7.90 -3.31 6.56
CA GLN A 35 -8.73 -4.51 6.43
C GLN A 35 -7.93 -5.71 6.94
N VAL A 36 -8.55 -6.49 7.83
CA VAL A 36 -7.96 -7.71 8.38
C VAL A 36 -8.76 -8.91 7.89
N GLU A 37 -8.08 -9.83 7.21
CA GLU A 37 -8.67 -11.11 6.81
C GLU A 37 -8.08 -12.22 7.68
N LEU A 38 -8.95 -12.92 8.40
CA LEU A 38 -8.57 -14.04 9.24
C LEU A 38 -8.66 -15.33 8.43
N HIS A 39 -7.52 -16.00 8.26
CA HIS A 39 -7.45 -17.32 7.68
C HIS A 39 -7.39 -18.33 8.84
N PRO A 40 -8.48 -19.09 9.07
CA PRO A 40 -8.42 -20.15 10.07
C PRO A 40 -7.35 -21.14 9.65
N VAL A 41 -6.31 -21.30 10.47
CA VAL A 41 -5.42 -22.45 10.35
C VAL A 41 -6.21 -23.62 10.94
N ALA A 42 -7.04 -24.27 10.12
CA ALA A 42 -7.35 -25.65 10.43
C ALA A 42 -6.00 -26.36 10.53
N GLU A 43 -5.73 -27.07 11.63
CA GLU A 43 -4.65 -28.06 11.68
C GLU A 43 -4.92 -29.12 10.61
N ILE A 44 -4.62 -28.79 9.36
CA ILE A 44 -4.63 -29.74 8.29
C ILE A 44 -3.21 -30.28 8.26
N LYS A 45 -3.01 -31.43 8.92
CA LYS A 45 -1.87 -32.32 8.64
C LYS A 45 -2.01 -32.82 7.19
N LEU A 46 -1.67 -31.99 6.21
CA LEU A 46 -1.46 -32.42 4.83
C LEU A 46 0.00 -32.82 4.73
N TYR A 47 0.22 -34.13 4.65
CA TYR A 47 1.50 -34.69 4.25
C TYR A 47 1.77 -34.28 2.79
N SER A 48 2.96 -33.71 2.59
CA SER A 48 3.76 -33.65 1.35
C SER A 48 3.20 -32.95 0.09
N GLU A 49 4.03 -32.00 -0.35
CA GLU A 49 4.35 -31.68 -1.75
C GLU A 49 3.34 -30.88 -2.57
N GLY A 50 3.68 -29.61 -2.83
CA GLY A 50 3.24 -28.91 -4.04
C GLY A 50 2.42 -27.64 -3.90
N PHE A 51 2.34 -27.00 -2.73
CA PHE A 51 1.75 -25.65 -2.67
C PHE A 51 2.76 -24.60 -3.18
N GLN A 52 2.66 -24.26 -4.47
CA GLN A 52 3.27 -23.05 -5.03
C GLN A 52 2.45 -21.85 -4.54
N ASP A 53 2.79 -21.38 -3.35
CA ASP A 53 2.18 -20.21 -2.71
C ASP A 53 2.69 -18.93 -3.42
N SER A 54 2.08 -18.60 -4.56
CA SER A 54 2.36 -17.39 -5.33
C SER A 54 1.69 -16.13 -4.74
N LYS A 55 1.31 -16.18 -3.45
CA LYS A 55 0.78 -15.05 -2.67
C LYS A 55 1.48 -14.99 -1.31
N LEU A 56 2.71 -14.51 -1.29
CA LEU A 56 3.46 -14.19 -0.08
C LEU A 56 3.32 -12.66 0.18
N GLN A 57 3.35 -12.09 1.38
CA GLN A 57 4.06 -12.52 2.58
C GLN A 57 3.82 -11.53 3.76
N PHE A 58 2.79 -11.67 4.61
CA PHE A 58 2.78 -10.94 5.90
C PHE A 58 2.26 -11.81 7.03
N GLU A 59 3.13 -12.68 7.52
CA GLU A 59 2.86 -13.58 8.64
C GLU A 59 2.99 -12.80 9.97
N TYR A 60 1.86 -12.56 10.62
CA TYR A 60 1.85 -12.08 12.00
C TYR A 60 1.17 -13.10 12.91
N LYS A 61 1.93 -13.63 13.87
CA LYS A 61 1.42 -14.55 14.89
C LYS A 61 0.88 -13.74 16.07
N LYS A 62 -0.44 -13.69 16.23
CA LYS A 62 -1.06 -13.16 17.45
C LYS A 62 -2.19 -14.09 17.89
N GLU A 63 -2.25 -14.35 19.19
CA GLU A 63 -3.30 -15.16 19.79
C GLU A 63 -4.59 -14.33 19.85
N TYR A 64 -5.69 -14.82 19.27
CA TYR A 64 -7.00 -14.16 19.33
C TYR A 64 -8.04 -15.03 20.03
N GLN A 65 -8.96 -14.38 20.75
CA GLN A 65 -10.15 -15.00 21.30
C GLN A 65 -11.36 -14.70 20.42
N PHE A 66 -11.92 -15.72 19.78
CA PHE A 66 -13.20 -15.62 19.06
C PHE A 66 -14.22 -16.52 19.74
N LYS A 67 -15.36 -15.95 20.15
CA LYS A 67 -16.40 -16.67 20.94
C LYS A 67 -15.82 -17.43 22.15
N GLY A 68 -14.86 -16.83 22.85
CA GLY A 68 -14.23 -17.43 24.04
C GLY A 68 -13.25 -18.58 23.77
N LYS A 69 -12.93 -18.89 22.51
CA LYS A 69 -11.91 -19.88 22.13
C LYS A 69 -10.65 -19.21 21.60
N LYS A 70 -9.49 -19.68 22.07
CA LYS A 70 -8.17 -19.34 21.53
C LYS A 70 -8.03 -20.02 20.17
N ILE A 71 -7.75 -19.25 19.12
CA ILE A 71 -7.55 -19.78 17.77
C ILE A 71 -6.18 -19.30 17.27
N ASN A 72 -5.36 -20.24 16.81
CA ASN A 72 -4.18 -19.92 16.02
C ASN A 72 -4.65 -19.65 14.59
N GLY A 73 -4.59 -18.40 14.15
CA GLY A 73 -4.98 -17.97 12.81
C GLY A 73 -3.83 -17.25 12.13
N LYS A 74 -3.75 -17.36 10.80
CA LYS A 74 -2.97 -16.41 10.00
C LYS A 74 -3.88 -15.23 9.71
N TYR A 75 -3.33 -14.01 9.67
CA TYR A 75 -4.10 -12.86 9.25
C TYR A 75 -3.34 -12.05 8.22
N GLU A 76 -4.07 -11.61 7.20
CA GLU A 76 -3.56 -10.69 6.19
C GLU A 76 -4.05 -9.28 6.52
N ILE A 77 -3.14 -8.31 6.40
CA ILE A 77 -3.45 -6.88 6.57
C ILE A 77 -3.42 -6.24 5.18
N THR A 78 -4.50 -5.57 4.81
CA THR A 78 -4.51 -4.67 3.65
C THR A 78 -4.66 -3.22 4.15
N PRO A 79 -3.66 -2.34 3.92
CA PRO A 79 -3.76 -0.93 4.28
C PRO A 79 -4.92 -0.24 3.55
N LEU A 80 -5.71 0.54 4.28
CA LEU A 80 -6.76 1.39 3.70
C LEU A 80 -6.23 2.82 3.59
N LEU A 81 -5.40 3.05 2.58
CA LEU A 81 -4.60 4.27 2.45
C LEU A 81 -5.47 5.50 2.13
N THR A 82 -5.37 6.51 2.97
CA THR A 82 -5.98 7.84 2.80
C THR A 82 -5.12 8.75 1.94
N GLU A 83 -5.65 9.90 1.50
CA GLU A 83 -4.88 10.90 0.74
C GLU A 83 -3.59 11.31 1.47
N GLY A 84 -3.68 11.56 2.79
CA GLY A 84 -2.52 11.98 3.58
C GLY A 84 -1.43 10.90 3.65
N GLN A 85 -1.82 9.62 3.76
CA GLN A 85 -0.88 8.50 3.74
C GLN A 85 -0.25 8.31 2.37
N LEU A 86 -1.02 8.46 1.28
CA LEU A 86 -0.49 8.38 -0.09
C LEU A 86 0.48 9.52 -0.39
N ARG A 87 0.15 10.74 0.05
CA ARG A 87 1.05 11.90 -0.03
C ARG A 87 2.36 11.60 0.69
N LYS A 88 2.28 11.17 1.96
CA LYS A 88 3.46 10.85 2.77
C LYS A 88 4.30 9.75 2.12
N PHE A 89 3.67 8.68 1.63
CA PHE A 89 4.35 7.61 0.89
C PHE A 89 5.16 8.16 -0.27
N ILE A 90 4.57 9.02 -1.11
CA ILE A 90 5.28 9.60 -2.26
C ILE A 90 6.45 10.48 -1.78
N GLU A 91 6.26 11.31 -0.76
CA GLU A 91 7.30 12.21 -0.25
C GLU A 91 8.48 11.47 0.42
N ASP A 92 8.19 10.37 1.11
CA ASP A 92 9.19 9.52 1.76
C ASP A 92 10.03 8.76 0.72
N ASN A 93 9.38 8.23 -0.32
CA ASN A 93 10.05 7.41 -1.35
C ASN A 93 10.67 8.22 -2.50
N THR A 94 10.54 9.56 -2.51
CA THR A 94 11.13 10.42 -3.55
C THR A 94 12.00 11.54 -3.01
N ASN A 95 12.06 11.72 -1.68
CA ASN A 95 12.68 12.87 -1.03
C ASN A 95 12.24 14.23 -1.63
N CYS A 96 10.98 14.30 -2.07
CA CYS A 96 10.39 15.49 -2.70
C CYS A 96 9.20 16.02 -1.90
N HIS A 97 8.89 17.31 -2.08
CA HIS A 97 7.59 17.89 -1.78
C HIS A 97 6.65 17.75 -2.97
N ILE A 98 5.36 17.58 -2.70
CA ILE A 98 4.34 17.50 -3.72
C ILE A 98 3.63 18.84 -3.87
N GLU A 99 3.67 19.38 -5.09
CA GLU A 99 2.81 20.48 -5.53
C GLU A 99 1.74 19.92 -6.48
N ILE A 100 0.47 20.27 -6.26
CA ILE A 100 -0.64 19.86 -7.11
C ILE A 100 -1.17 21.06 -7.89
N ILE A 101 -1.20 20.91 -9.21
CA ILE A 101 -1.81 21.88 -10.11
C ILE A 101 -3.09 21.27 -10.68
N VAL A 102 -4.20 21.98 -10.58
CA VAL A 102 -5.49 21.58 -11.18
C VAL A 102 -5.51 22.04 -12.63
N GLY A 103 -5.56 21.08 -13.56
CA GLY A 103 -5.72 21.33 -14.99
C GLY A 103 -7.13 21.03 -15.49
N ILE A 104 -7.42 21.41 -16.74
CA ILE A 104 -8.72 21.18 -17.38
C ILE A 104 -9.08 19.68 -17.44
N SER A 105 -8.08 18.82 -17.59
CA SER A 105 -8.24 17.38 -17.79
C SER A 105 -7.97 16.51 -16.55
N GLY A 106 -7.61 17.11 -15.41
CA GLY A 106 -7.25 16.38 -14.20
C GLY A 106 -6.19 17.10 -13.37
N TYR A 107 -5.31 16.34 -12.72
CA TYR A 107 -4.28 16.87 -11.83
C TYR A 107 -2.88 16.71 -12.43
N VAL A 108 -2.01 17.67 -12.14
CA VAL A 108 -0.58 17.57 -12.39
C VAL A 108 0.14 17.59 -11.06
N PHE A 109 0.88 16.53 -10.79
CA PHE A 109 1.75 16.40 -9.62
C PHE A 109 3.15 16.82 -10.01
N VAL A 110 3.67 17.83 -9.33
CA VAL A 110 5.04 18.30 -9.47
C VAL A 110 5.79 17.90 -8.21
N LEU A 111 6.79 17.04 -8.38
CA LEU A 111 7.68 16.64 -7.30
C LEU A 111 8.89 17.56 -7.30
N ARG A 112 9.08 18.29 -6.20
CA ARG A 112 10.20 19.20 -6.02
C ARG A 112 11.15 18.67 -4.96
N SER A 113 12.45 18.64 -5.26
CA SER A 113 13.47 18.23 -4.29
C SER A 113 13.31 19.02 -2.98
N LYS A 114 13.30 18.31 -1.84
CA LYS A 114 13.24 18.97 -0.51
C LYS A 114 14.47 19.86 -0.25
N GLU A 115 15.60 19.59 -0.90
CA GLU A 115 16.84 20.32 -0.70
C GLU A 115 16.95 21.54 -1.60
N THR A 116 16.67 21.38 -2.90
CA THR A 116 16.92 22.42 -3.91
C THR A 116 15.67 23.14 -4.40
N LEU A 117 14.48 22.61 -4.07
CA LEU A 117 13.17 23.05 -4.58
C LEU A 117 13.02 23.00 -6.11
N LYS A 118 14.01 22.43 -6.82
CA LYS A 118 13.94 22.19 -8.26
C LYS A 118 12.91 21.09 -8.54
N GLU A 119 12.24 21.23 -9.68
CA GLU A 119 11.34 20.20 -10.20
C GLU A 119 12.16 18.98 -10.63
N GLU A 120 11.94 17.86 -9.95
CA GLU A 120 12.58 16.57 -10.25
C GLU A 120 11.71 15.73 -11.18
N LYS A 121 10.38 15.82 -11.02
CA LYS A 121 9.42 15.02 -11.79
C LYS A 121 8.08 15.72 -11.92
N ARG A 122 7.45 15.55 -13.08
CA ARG A 122 6.08 16.03 -13.36
C ARG A 122 5.22 14.90 -13.88
N ILE A 123 4.10 14.63 -13.22
CA ILE A 123 3.21 13.52 -13.52
C ILE A 123 1.81 14.06 -13.77
N SER A 124 1.30 13.89 -14.99
CA SER A 124 -0.06 14.28 -15.35
C SER A 124 -1.02 13.11 -15.18
N VAL A 125 -2.11 13.32 -14.44
CA VAL A 125 -3.11 12.30 -14.12
C VAL A 125 -4.49 12.77 -14.57
N LEU A 126 -5.06 12.05 -15.54
CA LEU A 126 -6.40 12.31 -16.11
C LEU A 126 -7.55 11.83 -15.20
N LYS A 127 -7.37 11.84 -13.87
CA LYS A 127 -8.42 11.50 -12.90
C LYS A 127 -8.96 12.80 -12.33
N ARG A 128 -10.29 12.87 -12.17
CA ARG A 128 -10.97 14.00 -11.51
C ARG A 128 -11.07 13.85 -10.00
N ASP A 129 -10.91 12.62 -9.52
CA ASP A 129 -10.86 12.31 -8.09
C ASP A 129 -9.41 12.41 -7.59
N LEU A 130 -9.17 13.24 -6.57
CA LEU A 130 -7.83 13.54 -6.07
C LEU A 130 -7.20 12.33 -5.38
N LEU A 131 -7.97 11.56 -4.61
CA LEU A 131 -7.49 10.35 -3.95
C LEU A 131 -7.02 9.31 -4.98
N GLN A 132 -7.81 9.09 -6.03
CA GLN A 132 -7.45 8.22 -7.15
C GLN A 132 -6.25 8.77 -7.96
N ALA A 133 -6.09 10.10 -8.01
CA ALA A 133 -4.93 10.70 -8.66
C ALA A 133 -3.65 10.45 -7.85
N TYR A 134 -3.69 10.66 -6.54
CA TYR A 134 -2.61 10.29 -5.62
C TYR A 134 -2.28 8.79 -5.70
N TRP A 135 -3.30 7.94 -5.73
CA TRP A 135 -3.11 6.49 -5.83
C TRP A 135 -2.35 6.11 -7.09
N LYS A 136 -2.71 6.70 -8.24
CA LYS A 136 -1.99 6.46 -9.50
C LYS A 136 -0.53 6.90 -9.44
N VAL A 137 -0.24 8.04 -8.81
CA VAL A 137 1.14 8.51 -8.65
C VAL A 137 1.92 7.59 -7.71
N ALA A 138 1.32 7.19 -6.58
CA ALA A 138 1.94 6.30 -5.63
C ALA A 138 2.29 4.95 -6.27
N ILE A 139 1.39 4.36 -7.07
CA ILE A 139 1.67 3.13 -7.83
C ILE A 139 2.89 3.32 -8.75
N GLN A 140 2.96 4.43 -9.49
CA GLN A 140 4.10 4.69 -10.38
C GLN A 140 5.43 4.81 -9.63
N ILE A 141 5.42 5.34 -8.39
CA ILE A 141 6.63 5.38 -7.55
C ILE A 141 7.00 3.97 -7.09
N ALA A 142 6.04 3.21 -6.56
CA ALA A 142 6.25 1.83 -6.13
C ALA A 142 6.78 0.92 -7.26
N GLU A 143 6.25 1.07 -8.48
CA GLU A 143 6.70 0.33 -9.66
C GLU A 143 8.13 0.68 -10.09
N GLN A 144 8.61 1.89 -9.80
CA GLN A 144 9.96 2.33 -10.15
C GLN A 144 10.98 1.83 -9.14
N GLU A 145 10.68 1.96 -7.85
CA GLU A 145 11.57 1.56 -6.75
C GLU A 145 11.62 0.03 -6.60
N GLY A 146 10.50 -0.67 -6.83
CA GLY A 146 10.46 -2.13 -6.82
C GLY A 146 11.40 -2.76 -7.86
N LYS A 147 11.61 -2.10 -9.01
CA LYS A 147 12.51 -2.58 -10.07
C LYS A 147 13.99 -2.31 -9.84
N GLN A 148 14.35 -1.42 -8.91
CA GLN A 148 15.76 -1.14 -8.60
C GLN A 148 16.34 -2.13 -7.58
N ASN A 149 15.49 -2.93 -6.93
CA ASN A 149 15.87 -3.86 -5.86
C ASN A 149 15.82 -5.36 -6.28
N ASP A 150 15.55 -5.65 -7.57
CA ASP A 150 15.61 -6.99 -8.19
C ASP A 150 16.88 -7.16 -9.04
#